data_AF-A0A0D7WVJ2-F1
#
_entry.id   AF-A0A0D7WVJ2-F1
#
_cell.length_a   1.000
_cell.length_b   1.000
_cell.length_c   1.000
_cell.angle_alpha   90.00
_cell.angle_beta   90.00
_cell.angle_gamma   90.00
#
_symmetry.space_group_name_H-M   'P 1'
#
loop_
_entity.id
_entity.type
_entity.pdbx_description
1 polymer ?
#
loop_
_entity_poly.entity_id
_entity_poly.type
_entity_poly.pdbx_seq_one_letter_code
_entity_poly.pdbx_strand_id
1 'polypeptide(L)'
;MLSKKMEFKWEEITVTKNKREALFDKFEANKDRISELYFELEIKQLQYMYLKREQLTEMKKTTTIPDSIMRIDKMNETCIHLSQKKLIEYGYKELLEQEGLI
;
A
#
# COMPACT_ATOMS: atom_id res chain seq x y z
N MET A 1 1.29 51.28 -21.89
CA MET A 1 0.41 50.21 -22.45
C MET A 1 0.98 48.80 -22.21
N LEU A 2 2.30 48.60 -22.31
CA LEU A 2 2.94 47.30 -22.00
C LEU A 2 2.87 46.91 -20.51
N SER A 3 3.14 47.85 -19.60
CA SER A 3 3.10 47.62 -18.13
C SER A 3 1.76 47.04 -17.67
N LYS A 4 0.65 47.65 -18.09
CA LYS A 4 -0.71 47.16 -17.79
C LYS A 4 -0.98 45.75 -18.32
N LYS A 5 -0.42 45.40 -19.49
CA LYS A 5 -0.56 44.04 -20.04
C LYS A 5 0.24 43.02 -19.24
N MET A 6 1.41 43.41 -18.71
CA MET A 6 2.22 42.54 -17.84
C MET A 6 1.57 42.33 -16.48
N GLU A 7 1.03 43.39 -15.87
CA GLU A 7 0.27 43.30 -14.60
C GLU A 7 -0.92 42.35 -14.75
N PHE A 8 -1.72 42.52 -15.80
CA PHE A 8 -2.85 41.62 -16.07
C PHE A 8 -2.41 40.17 -16.23
N LYS A 9 -1.33 39.91 -16.98
CA LYS A 9 -0.79 38.56 -17.15
C LYS A 9 -0.27 37.97 -15.84
N TRP A 10 0.34 38.78 -14.98
CA TRP A 10 0.79 38.34 -13.66
C TRP A 10 -0.38 37.95 -12.75
N GLU A 11 -1.49 38.66 -12.85
CA GLU A 11 -2.73 38.36 -12.15
C GLU A 11 -3.33 37.02 -12.61
N GLU A 12 -3.38 36.77 -13.92
CA GLU A 12 -3.82 35.49 -14.48
C GLU A 12 -2.93 34.31 -14.03
N ILE A 13 -1.61 34.51 -13.99
CA ILE A 13 -0.65 33.52 -13.49
C ILE A 13 -0.92 33.20 -12.02
N THR A 14 -1.14 34.25 -11.20
CA THR A 14 -1.40 34.11 -9.76
C THR A 14 -2.71 33.34 -9.52
N VAL A 15 -3.78 33.68 -10.24
CA VAL A 15 -5.06 32.95 -10.17
C VAL A 15 -4.89 31.48 -10.54
N THR A 16 -4.09 31.19 -11.58
CA THR A 16 -3.86 29.82 -12.04
C THR A 16 -3.04 29.03 -11.01
N LYS A 17 -2.04 29.66 -10.39
CA LYS A 17 -1.26 29.06 -9.30
C LYS A 17 -2.13 28.71 -8.11
N ASN A 18 -3.00 29.63 -7.68
CA ASN A 18 -3.92 29.40 -6.56
C ASN A 18 -4.92 28.27 -6.85
N LYS A 19 -5.45 28.21 -8.08
CA LYS A 19 -6.32 27.09 -8.51
C LYS A 19 -5.59 25.75 -8.46
N ARG A 20 -4.30 25.72 -8.84
CA ARG A 20 -3.47 24.51 -8.77
C ARG A 20 -3.23 24.07 -7.32
N GLU A 21 -2.87 24.99 -6.43
CA GLU A 21 -2.65 24.69 -5.00
C GLU A 21 -3.91 24.13 -4.34
N ALA A 22 -5.09 24.71 -4.61
CA ALA A 22 -6.36 24.24 -4.07
C ALA A 22 -6.71 22.78 -4.45
N LEU A 23 -6.18 22.26 -5.57
CA LEU A 23 -6.37 20.85 -5.96
C LEU A 23 -5.55 19.89 -5.07
N PHE A 24 -4.46 20.37 -4.46
CA PHE A 24 -3.58 19.61 -3.59
C PHE A 24 -3.77 19.91 -2.09
N ASP A 25 -4.56 20.92 -1.72
CA ASP A 25 -4.84 21.26 -0.31
C ASP A 25 -5.32 20.06 0.51
N LYS A 26 -6.17 19.21 -0.11
CA LYS A 26 -6.63 17.97 0.53
C LYS A 26 -5.60 16.86 0.50
N PHE A 27 -4.69 16.87 -0.45
CA PHE A 27 -3.64 15.85 -0.55
C PHE A 27 -2.62 16.02 0.57
N GLU A 28 -2.09 17.24 0.78
CA GLU A 28 -1.16 17.48 1.90
C GLU A 28 -1.82 17.24 3.26
N ALA A 29 -3.09 17.63 3.43
CA ALA A 29 -3.84 17.35 4.66
C ALA A 29 -4.11 15.85 4.89
N ASN A 30 -4.15 15.03 3.84
CA ASN A 30 -4.45 13.60 3.93
C ASN A 30 -3.22 12.71 3.77
N LYS A 31 -2.04 13.27 3.49
CA LYS A 31 -0.84 12.52 3.12
C LYS A 31 -0.46 11.48 4.16
N ASP A 32 -0.48 11.87 5.43
CA ASP A 32 -0.17 10.97 6.54
C ASP A 32 -1.22 9.86 6.65
N ARG A 33 -2.51 10.21 6.55
CA ARG A 33 -3.61 9.24 6.58
C ARG A 33 -3.56 8.27 5.40
N ILE A 34 -3.16 8.72 4.21
CA ILE A 34 -2.97 7.87 3.02
C ILE A 34 -1.81 6.90 3.27
N SER A 35 -0.72 7.36 3.87
CA SER A 35 0.41 6.51 4.23
C SER A 35 0.01 5.45 5.27
N GLU A 36 -0.74 5.83 6.31
CA GLU A 36 -1.27 4.88 7.29
C GLU A 36 -2.16 3.82 6.64
N LEU A 37 -3.12 4.24 5.80
CA LEU A 37 -4.02 3.33 5.10
C LEU A 37 -3.28 2.40 4.14
N TYR A 38 -2.21 2.87 3.52
CA TYR A 38 -1.35 2.04 2.68
C TYR A 38 -0.76 0.87 3.48
N PHE A 39 -0.17 1.14 4.65
CA PHE A 39 0.41 0.08 5.47
C PHE A 39 -0.64 -0.79 6.15
N GLU A 40 -1.79 -0.22 6.53
CA GLU A 40 -2.93 -0.99 7.02
C GLU A 40 -3.39 -2.01 5.97
N LEU A 41 -3.46 -1.62 4.70
CA LEU A 41 -3.79 -2.52 3.59
C LEU A 41 -2.75 -3.63 3.42
N GLU A 42 -1.45 -3.31 3.45
CA GLU A 42 -0.37 -4.28 3.31
C GLU A 42 -0.38 -5.32 4.44
N ILE A 43 -0.70 -4.92 5.67
CA ILE A 43 -0.86 -5.83 6.81
C ILE A 43 -2.07 -6.75 6.60
N LYS A 44 -3.23 -6.21 6.19
CA LYS A 44 -4.42 -7.02 5.89
C LYS A 44 -4.18 -8.03 4.77
N GLN A 45 -3.41 -7.65 3.75
CA GLN A 45 -2.98 -8.57 2.69
C GLN A 45 -2.10 -9.69 3.24
N LEU A 46 -1.17 -9.37 4.16
CA LEU A 46 -0.35 -10.37 4.83
C LEU A 46 -1.18 -11.35 5.67
N GLN A 47 -2.13 -10.84 6.46
CA GLN A 47 -3.09 -11.67 7.21
C GLN A 47 -3.87 -12.61 6.27
N TYR A 48 -4.35 -12.10 5.12
CA TYR A 48 -5.03 -12.93 4.12
C TYR A 48 -4.14 -14.05 3.57
N MET A 49 -2.85 -13.80 3.34
CA MET A 49 -1.92 -14.83 2.89
C MET A 49 -1.69 -15.91 3.95
N TYR A 50 -1.71 -15.56 5.24
CA TYR A 50 -1.68 -16.55 6.33
C TYR A 50 -2.93 -17.43 6.35
N LEU A 51 -4.12 -16.85 6.17
CA LEU A 51 -5.36 -17.63 6.02
C LEU A 51 -5.29 -18.57 4.80
N LYS A 52 -4.68 -18.11 3.70
CA LYS A 52 -4.46 -18.93 2.52
C LYS A 52 -3.48 -20.08 2.79
N ARG A 53 -2.45 -19.87 3.60
CA ARG A 53 -1.54 -20.94 4.07
C ARG A 53 -2.31 -22.01 4.86
N GLU A 54 -3.19 -21.60 5.77
CA GLU A 54 -4.05 -22.53 6.51
C GLU A 54 -4.96 -23.33 5.57
N GLN A 55 -5.61 -22.65 4.62
CA GLN A 55 -6.44 -23.29 3.60
C GLN A 55 -5.65 -24.34 2.79
N LEU A 56 -4.45 -23.98 2.31
CA LEU A 56 -3.60 -24.89 1.54
C LEU A 56 -3.11 -26.07 2.39
N THR A 57 -2.85 -25.84 3.68
CA THR A 57 -2.49 -26.88 4.64
C THR A 57 -3.62 -27.89 4.79
N GLU A 58 -4.87 -27.45 4.90
CA GLU A 58 -6.03 -28.34 4.92
C GLU A 58 -6.21 -29.11 3.61
N MET A 59 -6.03 -28.46 2.46
CA MET A 59 -6.11 -29.12 1.15
C MET A 59 -5.04 -30.21 0.95
N LYS A 60 -3.86 -30.02 1.53
CA LYS A 60 -2.77 -31.00 1.50
C LYS A 60 -3.02 -32.26 2.31
N LYS A 61 -4.04 -32.28 3.19
CA LYS A 61 -4.43 -33.50 3.94
C LYS A 61 -5.17 -34.53 3.07
N THR A 62 -5.48 -34.20 1.82
CA THR A 62 -6.11 -35.12 0.86
C THR A 62 -5.11 -36.13 0.29
N THR A 63 -5.59 -37.31 -0.11
CA THR A 63 -4.75 -38.44 -0.56
C THR A 63 -3.91 -38.15 -1.81
N THR A 64 -4.37 -37.22 -2.65
CA THR A 64 -3.65 -36.79 -3.86
C THR A 64 -3.63 -35.27 -3.91
N ILE A 65 -2.45 -34.68 -3.74
CA ILE A 65 -2.25 -33.23 -3.79
C ILE A 65 -2.00 -32.84 -5.25
N PRO A 66 -2.85 -32.00 -5.87
CA PRO A 66 -2.59 -31.52 -7.21
C PRO A 66 -1.32 -30.65 -7.26
N ASP A 67 -0.52 -30.77 -8.33
CA ASP A 67 0.67 -29.92 -8.54
C ASP A 67 0.35 -28.41 -8.49
N SER A 68 -0.87 -28.03 -8.87
CA SER A 68 -1.34 -26.65 -8.78
C SER A 68 -1.37 -26.14 -7.33
N ILE A 69 -1.77 -26.98 -6.38
CA ILE A 69 -1.77 -26.65 -4.94
C ILE A 69 -0.34 -26.45 -4.44
N MET A 70 0.59 -27.33 -4.83
CA MET A 70 2.00 -27.19 -4.47
C MET A 70 2.63 -25.90 -5.03
N ARG A 71 2.30 -25.53 -6.27
CA ARG A 71 2.76 -24.26 -6.86
C ARG A 71 2.18 -23.05 -6.14
N ILE A 72 0.88 -23.06 -5.87
CA ILE A 72 0.20 -21.97 -5.16
C ILE A 72 0.77 -21.78 -3.76
N ASP A 73 1.05 -22.88 -3.06
CA ASP A 73 1.68 -22.87 -1.74
C ASP A 73 3.05 -22.22 -1.75
N LYS A 74 3.94 -22.65 -2.65
CA LYS A 74 5.26 -22.03 -2.80
C LYS A 74 5.18 -20.54 -3.13
N MET A 75 4.23 -20.16 -3.99
CA MET A 75 3.99 -18.74 -4.31
C MET A 75 3.50 -17.97 -3.09
N ASN A 76 2.56 -18.54 -2.32
CA ASN A 76 2.05 -17.91 -1.11
C ASN A 76 3.16 -17.67 -0.07
N GLU A 77 4.00 -18.66 0.17
CA GLU A 77 5.15 -18.54 1.08
C GLU A 77 6.16 -17.48 0.62
N THR A 78 6.40 -17.41 -0.70
CA THR A 78 7.27 -16.37 -1.27
C THR A 78 6.69 -14.98 -1.04
N CYS A 79 5.39 -14.79 -1.29
CA CYS A 79 4.72 -13.52 -1.06
C CYS A 79 4.71 -13.12 0.41
N ILE A 80 4.45 -14.07 1.33
CA ILE A 80 4.52 -13.82 2.78
C ILE A 80 5.90 -13.28 3.16
N HIS A 81 6.96 -13.97 2.74
CA HIS A 81 8.32 -13.56 3.08
C HIS A 81 8.66 -12.16 2.54
N LEU A 82 8.28 -11.85 1.29
CA LEU A 82 8.51 -10.55 0.69
C LEU A 82 7.73 -9.43 1.42
N SER A 83 6.47 -9.67 1.77
CA SER A 83 5.65 -8.72 2.52
C SER A 83 6.17 -8.47 3.93
N GLN A 84 6.55 -9.53 4.67
CA GLN A 84 7.17 -9.39 5.99
C GLN A 84 8.45 -8.57 5.91
N LYS A 85 9.35 -8.89 4.99
CA LYS A 85 10.62 -8.17 4.80
C LYS A 85 10.36 -6.69 4.53
N LYS A 86 9.48 -6.37 3.59
CA LYS A 86 9.09 -5.00 3.26
C LYS A 86 8.55 -4.27 4.50
N LEU A 87 7.57 -4.83 5.19
CA LEU A 87 6.96 -4.19 6.36
C LEU A 87 7.97 -3.97 7.50
N ILE A 88 8.90 -4.90 7.72
CA ILE A 88 10.01 -4.71 8.67
C ILE A 88 10.93 -3.56 8.24
N GLU A 89 11.31 -3.47 6.96
CA GLU A 89 12.13 -2.38 6.42
C GLU A 89 11.45 -1.01 6.58
N TYR A 90 10.12 -0.97 6.56
CA TYR A 90 9.31 0.23 6.83
C TYR A 90 9.01 0.48 8.32
N GLY A 91 9.58 -0.32 9.24
CA GLY A 91 9.47 -0.09 10.68
C GLY A 91 8.28 -0.74 11.39
N TYR A 92 7.54 -1.63 10.73
CA TYR A 92 6.33 -2.26 11.28
C TYR A 92 6.57 -3.56 12.05
N LYS A 93 7.82 -3.85 12.44
CA LYS A 93 8.19 -5.13 13.08
C LYS A 93 7.36 -5.43 14.33
N GLU A 94 7.23 -4.49 15.26
CA GLU A 94 6.49 -4.69 16.53
C GLU A 94 5.01 -5.02 16.27
N LEU A 95 4.40 -4.36 15.29
CA LEU A 95 3.01 -4.63 14.93
C LEU A 95 2.86 -6.03 14.31
N LEU A 96 3.82 -6.48 13.49
CA LEU A 96 3.82 -7.84 12.97
C LEU A 96 3.93 -8.90 14.08
N GLU A 97 4.75 -8.66 15.11
CA GLU A 97 4.86 -9.56 16.28
C GLU A 97 3.53 -9.61 17.07
N GLN A 98 2.88 -8.46 17.27
CA GLN A 98 1.58 -8.37 17.94
C GLN A 98 0.47 -9.12 17.20
N GLU A 99 0.50 -9.06 15.87
CA GLU A 99 -0.48 -9.72 14.99
C GLU A 99 -0.14 -11.19 14.72
N GLY A 100 0.97 -11.73 15.26
CA GLY A 100 1.41 -13.11 15.01
C GLY A 100 1.84 -13.36 13.55
N LEU A 101 2.28 -12.32 12.86
CA LEU A 101 2.65 -12.35 11.44
C LEU A 101 4.16 -12.53 11.22
N ILE A 102 4.97 -12.63 12.29
CA ILE A 102 6.38 -13.05 12.28
C ILE A 102 6.73 -13.81 13.56
#